data_AF-A0A3A8JNL0-F1
#
_entry.id   AF-A0A3A8JNL0-F1
#
_cell.length_a   1.000
_cell.length_b   1.000
_cell.length_c   1.000
_cell.angle_alpha   90.00
_cell.angle_beta   90.00
_cell.angle_gamma   90.00
#
_symmetry.space_group_name_H-M   'P 1'
#
loop_
_entity.id
_entity.type
_entity.pdbx_description
1 polymer ?
#
loop_
_entity_poly.entity_id
_entity_poly.type
_entity_poly.pdbx_seq_one_letter_code
_entity_poly.pdbx_strand_id
1 'polypeptide(L)'
;MTRRLHLRIVFAASLSLLFAGIRASAAQSSLPYWTEIPQGGAIPAPLWDGSSAYDQGLFYIFGGLNGTYPNDEPVADFSAFDVDTLTWYDLSQYPGGPSARAESMMWCVSEDDALIVSGGRGPFRRGLDLTHQDTFRFDPVHGWTQIAQSAAEIGRANRSTEAAAVRNKKTHKTVAYAFSGSSSTLPAFINRPDGLQHDLVRYKNGWKQVSTGSTAPRARAHHPLVYAEGWNALLVYGGYTNDAVNGTGVFSPENFLGDLWMFDVHTETWDQIVFDEADGPGHRDNAKLIADEHNDRIWLFGGSQFDGTTLSDVWYFDLHTGTWTRVDTAMTGPAPAPRFGQFYFSRKTATAYELYIFGGATAEFAPVLLNDMWRLTIPLAGG
;
A
#
# COMPACT_ATOMS: atom_id res chain seq x y z
N MET A 1 5.88 5.64 -27.98
CA MET A 1 6.11 6.87 -27.19
C MET A 1 6.60 6.56 -25.77
N THR A 2 6.24 5.39 -25.22
CA THR A 2 6.72 4.73 -23.99
C THR A 2 8.23 4.53 -23.82
N ARG A 3 9.02 4.51 -24.90
CA ARG A 3 10.50 4.58 -24.78
C ARG A 3 11.00 5.89 -24.18
N ARG A 4 10.21 6.98 -24.16
CA ARG A 4 10.68 8.30 -23.72
C ARG A 4 10.73 8.50 -22.20
N LEU A 5 9.91 7.81 -21.40
CA LEU A 5 10.00 7.88 -19.93
C LEU A 5 11.18 7.07 -19.41
N HIS A 6 11.29 5.81 -19.88
CA HIS A 6 12.47 4.97 -19.71
C HIS A 6 13.73 5.69 -20.20
N LEU A 7 13.74 6.32 -21.39
CA LEU A 7 14.91 7.09 -21.83
C LEU A 7 15.18 8.34 -20.97
N ARG A 8 14.19 9.07 -20.45
CA ARG A 8 14.46 10.35 -19.78
C ARG A 8 14.94 10.20 -18.34
N ILE A 9 14.49 9.18 -17.62
CA ILE A 9 15.06 8.82 -16.31
C ILE A 9 16.47 8.22 -16.51
N VAL A 10 16.68 7.45 -17.59
CA VAL A 10 17.98 6.83 -17.92
C VAL A 10 19.02 7.82 -18.50
N PHE A 11 18.62 8.90 -19.19
CA PHE A 11 19.56 9.84 -19.83
C PHE A 11 20.29 10.79 -18.86
N ALA A 12 19.95 10.80 -17.57
CA ALA A 12 20.69 11.55 -16.54
C ALA A 12 21.78 10.73 -15.83
N ALA A 13 21.82 9.40 -16.02
CA ALA A 13 22.79 8.53 -15.37
C ALA A 13 23.27 7.46 -16.35
N SER A 14 24.42 7.71 -16.99
CA SER A 14 25.07 6.73 -17.88
C SER A 14 26.46 6.40 -17.36
N LEU A 15 26.55 5.36 -16.52
CA LEU A 15 27.52 4.27 -16.66
C LEU A 15 27.17 3.14 -15.67
N SER A 16 26.59 2.04 -16.17
CA SER A 16 26.40 0.82 -15.38
C SER A 16 27.24 -0.31 -15.95
N LEU A 17 28.04 -0.91 -15.07
CA LEU A 17 28.85 -2.10 -15.29
C LEU A 17 27.96 -3.33 -15.52
N LEU A 18 28.34 -4.16 -16.49
CA LEU A 18 27.79 -5.50 -16.67
C LEU A 18 28.18 -6.36 -15.46
N PHE A 19 27.19 -6.84 -14.70
CA PHE A 19 27.36 -8.01 -13.85
C PHE A 19 26.88 -9.26 -14.60
N ALA A 20 27.82 -10.19 -14.80
CA ALA A 20 27.55 -11.50 -15.38
C ALA A 20 26.74 -12.34 -14.39
N GLY A 21 25.56 -12.79 -14.83
CA GLY A 21 24.66 -13.60 -14.03
C GLY A 21 25.21 -15.01 -13.76
N ILE A 22 25.11 -15.44 -12.50
CA ILE A 22 25.15 -16.86 -12.13
C ILE A 22 23.71 -17.36 -12.29
N ARG A 23 23.42 -18.09 -13.37
CA ARG A 23 22.18 -18.87 -13.47
C ARG A 23 22.35 -20.15 -12.66
N ALA A 24 21.90 -20.14 -11.42
CA ALA A 24 21.57 -21.37 -10.72
C ALA A 24 20.21 -21.86 -11.24
N SER A 25 20.23 -22.98 -11.96
CA SER A 25 19.03 -23.75 -12.31
C SER A 25 18.51 -24.44 -11.04
N ALA A 26 17.76 -23.71 -10.21
CA ALA A 26 16.94 -24.31 -9.17
C ALA A 26 15.62 -24.78 -9.80
N ALA A 27 15.21 -26.02 -9.55
CA ALA A 27 13.87 -26.48 -9.87
C ALA A 27 12.87 -25.47 -9.28
N GLN A 28 11.99 -24.92 -10.12
CA GLN A 28 11.08 -23.86 -9.71
C GLN A 28 10.12 -24.44 -8.67
N SER A 29 10.31 -24.05 -7.41
CA SER A 29 9.43 -24.43 -6.30
C SER A 29 8.00 -24.05 -6.66
N SER A 30 7.04 -24.95 -6.46
CA SER A 30 5.61 -24.62 -6.53
C SER A 30 5.12 -23.89 -5.27
N LEU A 31 5.94 -23.86 -4.21
CA LEU A 31 5.64 -23.15 -2.98
C LEU A 31 6.09 -21.69 -3.09
N PRO A 32 5.34 -20.74 -2.50
CA PRO A 32 5.76 -19.36 -2.40
C PRO A 32 7.09 -19.22 -1.66
N TYR A 33 7.92 -18.27 -2.10
CA TYR A 33 9.24 -18.03 -1.53
C TYR A 33 9.63 -16.56 -1.58
N TRP A 34 10.47 -16.15 -0.64
CA TRP A 34 11.03 -14.81 -0.57
C TRP A 34 12.36 -14.70 -1.32
N THR A 35 12.65 -13.51 -1.82
CA THR A 35 13.94 -13.15 -2.41
C THR A 35 14.30 -11.74 -1.97
N GLU A 36 15.47 -11.58 -1.34
CA GLU A 36 16.04 -10.26 -1.10
C GLU A 36 16.51 -9.68 -2.44
N ILE A 37 16.06 -8.48 -2.75
CA ILE A 37 16.31 -7.81 -4.04
C ILE A 37 17.53 -6.90 -3.87
N PRO A 38 18.62 -7.12 -4.65
CA PRO A 38 19.74 -6.19 -4.68
C PRO A 38 19.29 -4.79 -5.11
N GLN A 39 19.90 -3.76 -4.54
CA GLN A 39 19.53 -2.38 -4.80
C GLN A 39 20.76 -1.58 -5.24
N GLY A 40 20.64 -0.89 -6.38
CA GLY A 40 21.63 0.07 -6.89
C GLY A 40 21.09 1.50 -6.89
N GLY A 41 21.96 2.46 -7.24
CA GLY A 41 21.57 3.86 -7.41
C GLY A 41 21.40 4.62 -6.10
N ALA A 42 20.45 5.58 -6.09
CA ALA A 42 20.16 6.46 -4.98
C ALA A 42 19.17 5.82 -4.01
N ILE A 43 19.61 4.81 -3.25
CA ILE A 43 18.76 4.06 -2.31
C ILE A 43 18.19 5.03 -1.26
N PRO A 44 16.85 5.10 -1.09
CA PRO A 44 16.22 5.95 -0.09
C PRO A 44 16.68 5.61 1.33
N ALA A 45 16.64 6.62 2.20
CA ALA A 45 16.86 6.42 3.63
C ALA A 45 15.81 5.46 4.22
N PRO A 46 16.11 4.80 5.35
CA PRO A 46 15.11 4.02 6.07
C PRO A 46 13.91 4.87 6.48
N LEU A 47 12.74 4.52 5.97
CA LEU A 47 11.47 5.23 6.17
C LEU A 47 10.35 4.21 6.34
N TRP A 48 9.27 4.65 7.00
CA TRP A 48 8.04 3.88 7.16
C TRP A 48 6.81 4.78 7.02
N ASP A 49 5.63 4.20 6.85
CA ASP A 49 4.36 4.91 6.73
C ASP A 49 4.37 5.98 5.63
N GLY A 50 5.11 5.75 4.55
CA GLY A 50 5.02 6.60 3.36
C GLY A 50 3.98 6.07 2.38
N SER A 51 3.93 6.66 1.20
CA SER A 51 3.00 6.28 0.15
C SER A 51 3.73 5.68 -1.04
N SER A 52 3.09 4.73 -1.72
CA SER A 52 3.71 4.09 -2.88
C SER A 52 2.72 3.78 -3.99
N ALA A 53 3.23 3.74 -5.21
CA ALA A 53 2.48 3.30 -6.39
C ALA A 53 3.41 2.61 -7.39
N TYR A 54 2.86 1.72 -8.20
CA TYR A 54 3.62 1.01 -9.22
C TYR A 54 2.90 1.10 -10.57
N ASP A 55 3.66 1.42 -11.63
CA ASP A 55 3.19 1.27 -13.00
C ASP A 55 4.36 0.93 -13.92
N GLN A 56 4.12 0.01 -14.86
CA GLN A 56 5.02 -0.30 -15.98
C GLN A 56 6.51 -0.46 -15.61
N GLY A 57 6.79 -1.15 -14.50
CA GLY A 57 8.16 -1.45 -14.06
C GLY A 57 8.80 -0.41 -13.15
N LEU A 58 8.11 0.71 -12.88
CA LEU A 58 8.58 1.73 -11.95
C LEU A 58 7.75 1.71 -10.67
N PHE A 59 8.43 1.54 -9.54
CA PHE A 59 7.88 1.60 -8.20
C PHE A 59 8.24 2.94 -7.57
N TYR A 60 7.24 3.80 -7.36
CA TYR A 60 7.40 5.12 -6.80
C TYR A 60 7.08 5.12 -5.32
N ILE A 61 7.86 5.89 -4.55
CA ILE A 61 7.59 6.16 -3.14
C ILE A 61 7.64 7.66 -2.88
N PHE A 62 6.79 8.13 -1.98
CA PHE A 62 6.77 9.52 -1.52
C PHE A 62 6.53 9.61 -0.02
N GLY A 63 7.33 10.46 0.63
CA GLY A 63 7.19 10.82 2.04
C GLY A 63 7.46 9.64 2.98
N GLY A 64 6.77 9.64 4.10
CA GLY A 64 6.98 8.71 5.21
C GLY A 64 7.71 9.36 6.38
N LEU A 65 7.91 8.58 7.43
CA LEU A 65 8.45 8.99 8.72
C LEU A 65 9.89 8.49 8.88
N ASN A 66 10.73 9.29 9.52
CA ASN A 66 12.17 9.04 9.65
C ASN A 66 12.61 8.41 10.98
N GLY A 67 11.68 8.09 11.88
CA GLY A 67 11.95 7.43 13.15
C GLY A 67 12.55 8.35 14.22
N THR A 68 12.60 9.67 14.01
CA THR A 68 13.20 10.59 15.00
C THR A 68 12.38 10.64 16.29
N TYR A 69 12.82 9.97 17.34
CA TYR A 69 12.13 10.00 18.62
C TYR A 69 12.29 11.37 19.33
N PRO A 70 11.25 11.91 20.00
CA PRO A 70 9.93 11.33 20.24
C PRO A 70 8.87 11.66 19.18
N ASN A 71 9.15 12.54 18.22
CA ASN A 71 8.11 13.16 17.40
C ASN A 71 7.81 12.41 16.10
N ASP A 72 8.81 11.73 15.55
CA ASP A 72 8.80 10.97 14.30
C ASP A 72 8.41 11.84 13.11
N GLU A 73 9.40 12.52 12.52
CA GLU A 73 9.16 13.60 11.60
C GLU A 73 8.96 13.07 10.17
N PRO A 74 7.96 13.60 9.43
CA PRO A 74 7.79 13.23 8.05
C PRO A 74 8.85 13.86 7.17
N VAL A 75 9.14 13.23 6.04
CA VAL A 75 9.98 13.76 4.96
C VAL A 75 9.17 14.02 3.71
N ALA A 76 9.75 14.74 2.76
CA ALA A 76 9.17 14.99 1.43
C ALA A 76 9.94 14.24 0.32
N ASP A 77 10.72 13.23 0.70
CA ASP A 77 11.56 12.46 -0.19
C ASP A 77 10.69 11.80 -1.27
N PHE A 78 11.13 11.91 -2.52
CA PHE A 78 10.43 11.34 -3.67
C PHE A 78 11.41 10.50 -4.46
N SER A 79 11.11 9.22 -4.65
CA SER A 79 12.03 8.27 -5.30
C SER A 79 11.29 7.28 -6.17
N ALA A 80 12.01 6.69 -7.14
CA ALA A 80 11.51 5.61 -7.97
C ALA A 80 12.52 4.48 -8.09
N PHE A 81 12.07 3.24 -8.01
CA PHE A 81 12.83 2.03 -8.25
C PHE A 81 12.42 1.42 -9.59
N ASP A 82 13.40 1.18 -10.44
CA ASP A 82 13.24 0.41 -11.67
C ASP A 82 13.46 -1.08 -11.38
N VAL A 83 12.39 -1.87 -11.52
CA VAL A 83 12.37 -3.29 -11.17
C VAL A 83 13.15 -4.18 -12.15
N ASP A 84 13.47 -3.68 -13.35
CA ASP A 84 14.19 -4.42 -14.37
C ASP A 84 15.71 -4.21 -14.22
N THR A 85 16.11 -2.99 -13.85
CA THR A 85 17.52 -2.61 -13.63
C THR A 85 17.95 -2.67 -12.17
N LEU A 86 17.00 -2.87 -11.25
CA LEU A 86 17.19 -2.89 -9.80
C LEU A 86 17.86 -1.62 -9.24
N THR A 87 17.48 -0.46 -9.80
CA THR A 87 18.13 0.82 -9.53
C THR A 87 17.14 1.86 -9.01
N TRP A 88 17.49 2.53 -7.92
CA TRP A 88 16.77 3.68 -7.38
C TRP A 88 17.21 5.00 -8.02
N TYR A 89 16.25 5.87 -8.26
CA TYR A 89 16.41 7.24 -8.72
C TYR A 89 15.81 8.20 -7.71
N ASP A 90 16.59 9.20 -7.32
CA ASP A 90 16.10 10.34 -6.53
C ASP A 90 15.34 11.31 -7.45
N LEU A 91 14.08 11.56 -7.10
CA LEU A 91 13.18 12.46 -7.80
C LEU A 91 12.91 13.74 -6.98
N SER A 92 13.59 13.95 -5.87
CA SER A 92 13.45 15.15 -5.01
C SER A 92 13.92 16.44 -5.69
N GLN A 93 14.60 16.32 -6.83
CA GLN A 93 15.01 17.42 -7.70
C GLN A 93 13.84 18.20 -8.33
N TYR A 94 12.61 17.67 -8.32
CA TYR A 94 11.43 18.37 -8.85
C TYR A 94 10.80 19.26 -7.75
N PRO A 95 10.95 20.60 -7.80
CA PRO A 95 10.44 21.48 -6.76
C PRO A 95 8.91 21.67 -6.86
N GLY A 96 8.31 22.27 -5.82
CA GLY A 96 6.89 22.65 -5.83
C GLY A 96 5.91 21.49 -5.59
N GLY A 97 6.42 20.34 -5.16
CA GLY A 97 5.61 19.17 -4.77
C GLY A 97 4.92 19.30 -3.42
N PRO A 98 4.25 18.22 -2.98
CA PRO A 98 3.63 18.17 -1.67
C PRO A 98 4.66 18.41 -0.55
N SER A 99 4.21 19.06 0.52
CA SER A 99 4.99 19.15 1.76
C SER A 99 5.27 17.76 2.35
N ALA A 100 6.28 17.68 3.22
CA ALA A 100 6.59 16.47 3.97
C ALA A 100 5.34 15.92 4.68
N ARG A 101 5.09 14.61 4.51
CA ARG A 101 3.91 13.91 5.05
C ARG A 101 4.12 12.39 5.06
N ALA A 102 3.33 11.73 5.89
CA ALA A 102 3.19 10.29 5.96
C ALA A 102 1.79 9.87 5.50
N GLU A 103 1.65 8.61 5.09
CA GLU A 103 0.39 7.92 4.79
C GLU A 103 -0.52 8.66 3.79
N SER A 104 0.08 9.42 2.87
CA SER A 104 -0.68 9.96 1.74
C SER A 104 -1.18 8.84 0.85
N MET A 105 -2.30 9.06 0.19
CA MET A 105 -2.71 8.22 -0.92
C MET A 105 -1.79 8.51 -2.12
N MET A 106 -1.37 7.46 -2.82
CA MET A 106 -0.58 7.59 -4.05
C MET A 106 -1.06 6.59 -5.10
N TRP A 107 -1.17 7.03 -6.35
CA TRP A 107 -1.51 6.14 -7.47
C TRP A 107 -0.99 6.67 -8.81
N CYS A 108 -0.79 5.76 -9.76
CA CYS A 108 -0.43 6.08 -11.12
C CYS A 108 -1.68 6.32 -11.98
N VAL A 109 -1.57 7.22 -12.96
CA VAL A 109 -2.56 7.47 -14.01
C VAL A 109 -1.95 6.98 -15.32
N SER A 110 -2.27 5.74 -15.70
CA SER A 110 -1.57 5.04 -16.77
C SER A 110 -1.76 5.65 -18.17
N GLU A 111 -2.79 6.46 -18.40
CA GLU A 111 -3.03 7.07 -19.72
C GLU A 111 -2.04 8.17 -20.11
N ASP A 112 -1.39 8.81 -19.14
CA ASP A 112 -0.46 9.91 -19.36
C ASP A 112 0.82 9.83 -18.51
N ASP A 113 1.11 8.63 -17.98
CA ASP A 113 2.30 8.32 -17.17
C ASP A 113 2.47 9.28 -15.98
N ALA A 114 1.36 9.70 -15.38
CA ALA A 114 1.35 10.63 -14.26
C ALA A 114 1.19 9.92 -12.92
N LEU A 115 1.53 10.64 -11.85
CA LEU A 115 1.36 10.22 -10.47
C LEU A 115 0.49 11.22 -9.73
N ILE A 116 -0.37 10.73 -8.85
CA ILE A 116 -1.13 11.58 -7.95
C ILE A 116 -0.70 11.25 -6.52
N VAL A 117 -0.51 12.30 -5.71
CA VAL A 117 -0.36 12.21 -4.25
C VAL A 117 -1.45 13.05 -3.63
N SER A 118 -2.21 12.49 -2.68
CA SER A 118 -3.33 13.19 -2.04
C SER A 118 -3.39 12.89 -0.55
N GLY A 119 -3.71 13.91 0.23
CA GLY A 119 -3.95 13.71 1.66
C GLY A 119 -2.69 13.34 2.42
N GLY A 120 -2.86 12.50 3.43
CA GLY A 120 -1.83 12.11 4.39
C GLY A 120 -1.78 13.02 5.61
N ARG A 121 -0.73 12.82 6.41
CA ARG A 121 -0.60 13.44 7.73
C ARG A 121 0.82 13.88 8.08
N GLY A 122 0.92 14.75 9.07
CA GLY A 122 2.16 15.09 9.76
C GLY A 122 2.48 14.13 10.92
N PRO A 123 3.39 14.54 11.83
CA PRO A 123 3.76 13.76 13.00
C PRO A 123 2.59 13.57 13.98
N PHE A 124 2.33 12.32 14.35
CA PHE A 124 1.26 11.94 15.27
C PHE A 124 1.54 12.34 16.74
N ARG A 125 2.82 12.35 17.14
CA ARG A 125 3.22 12.43 18.56
C ARG A 125 3.32 13.86 19.12
N ARG A 126 3.05 14.89 18.30
CA ARG A 126 3.12 16.30 18.72
C ARG A 126 1.88 16.81 19.47
N GLY A 127 0.80 16.03 19.51
CA GLY A 127 -0.47 16.49 20.09
C GLY A 127 -1.15 17.61 19.29
N LEU A 128 -0.79 17.75 18.00
CA LEU A 128 -1.41 18.67 17.05
C LEU A 128 -2.13 17.87 15.97
N ASP A 129 -3.21 18.44 15.45
CA ASP A 129 -3.95 17.87 14.31
C ASP A 129 -3.35 18.42 13.02
N LEU A 130 -2.45 17.65 12.41
CA LEU A 130 -1.64 18.01 11.26
C LEU A 130 -2.02 17.09 10.09
N THR A 131 -3.09 17.44 9.39
CA THR A 131 -3.53 16.68 8.21
C THR A 131 -3.35 17.46 6.94
N HIS A 132 -3.20 16.72 5.84
CA HIS A 132 -3.12 17.28 4.50
C HIS A 132 -4.42 16.99 3.76
N GLN A 133 -4.86 17.96 2.97
CA GLN A 133 -6.15 17.94 2.27
C GLN A 133 -6.00 18.35 0.80
N ASP A 134 -4.76 18.56 0.38
CA ASP A 134 -4.36 18.90 -0.96
C ASP A 134 -4.10 17.64 -1.80
N THR A 135 -4.22 17.80 -3.11
CA THR A 135 -3.93 16.79 -4.12
C THR A 135 -2.92 17.38 -5.10
N PHE A 136 -1.85 16.63 -5.38
CA PHE A 136 -0.83 17.00 -6.34
C PHE A 136 -0.74 15.97 -7.43
N ARG A 137 -0.46 16.45 -8.64
CA ARG A 137 -0.10 15.63 -9.79
C ARG A 137 1.37 15.85 -10.11
N PHE A 138 2.08 14.77 -10.40
CA PHE A 138 3.41 14.78 -10.96
C PHE A 138 3.38 14.21 -12.38
N ASP A 139 4.06 14.87 -13.30
CA ASP A 139 4.55 14.21 -14.50
C ASP A 139 6.03 14.56 -14.77
N PRO A 140 6.82 13.67 -15.37
CA PRO A 140 8.24 13.93 -15.60
C PRO A 140 8.55 15.05 -16.59
N VAL A 141 7.57 15.62 -17.28
CA VAL A 141 7.78 16.72 -18.24
C VAL A 141 7.59 18.08 -17.57
N HIS A 142 6.59 18.21 -16.71
CA HIS A 142 6.19 19.47 -16.09
C HIS A 142 6.48 19.52 -14.58
N GLY A 143 6.88 18.40 -13.97
CA GLY A 143 7.10 18.28 -12.54
C GLY A 143 5.79 18.25 -11.76
N TRP A 144 5.78 18.84 -10.58
CA TRP A 144 4.63 18.88 -9.69
C TRP A 144 3.65 20.00 -10.05
N THR A 145 2.36 19.73 -9.92
CA THR A 145 1.28 20.71 -10.00
C THR A 145 0.23 20.38 -8.95
N GLN A 146 -0.11 21.35 -8.11
CA GLN A 146 -1.24 21.20 -7.19
C GLN A 146 -2.56 21.27 -7.97
N ILE A 147 -3.44 20.31 -7.73
CA ILE A 147 -4.77 20.25 -8.34
C ILE A 147 -5.72 21.12 -7.53
N ALA A 148 -6.39 22.07 -8.19
CA ALA A 148 -7.43 22.87 -7.55
C ALA A 148 -8.63 21.98 -7.16
N GLN A 149 -9.10 22.13 -5.92
CA GLN A 149 -10.18 21.34 -5.35
C GLN A 149 -11.28 22.25 -4.80
N SER A 150 -12.53 21.82 -4.95
CA SER A 150 -13.65 22.39 -4.19
C SER A 150 -13.56 22.01 -2.70
N ALA A 151 -14.27 22.73 -1.83
CA ALA A 151 -14.31 22.43 -0.39
C ALA A 151 -14.75 20.98 -0.09
N ALA A 152 -15.67 20.44 -0.88
CA ALA A 152 -16.13 19.05 -0.73
C ALA A 152 -15.05 18.04 -1.13
N GLU A 153 -14.20 18.37 -2.11
CA GLU A 153 -13.08 17.51 -2.52
C GLU A 153 -11.92 17.58 -1.53
N ILE A 154 -11.67 18.75 -0.93
CA ILE A 154 -10.69 18.95 0.14
C ILE A 154 -11.01 18.02 1.32
N GLY A 155 -12.26 17.99 1.78
CA GLY A 155 -12.68 17.11 2.87
C GLY A 155 -12.50 15.61 2.57
N ARG A 156 -12.60 15.21 1.29
CA ARG A 156 -12.37 13.82 0.86
C ARG A 156 -10.90 13.48 0.74
N ALA A 157 -10.07 14.43 0.33
CA ALA A 157 -8.62 14.26 0.29
C ALA A 157 -8.01 14.16 1.70
N ASN A 158 -8.66 14.73 2.73
CA ASN A 158 -8.26 14.59 4.14
C ASN A 158 -8.44 13.16 4.66
N ARG A 159 -7.59 12.24 4.22
CA ARG A 159 -7.50 10.88 4.75
C ARG A 159 -6.10 10.32 4.58
N SER A 160 -5.72 9.48 5.53
CA SER A 160 -4.50 8.68 5.54
C SER A 160 -4.91 7.22 5.35
N THR A 161 -4.72 6.71 4.13
CA THR A 161 -5.12 5.37 3.68
C THR A 161 -4.44 5.07 2.34
N GLU A 162 -4.61 3.85 1.86
CA GLU A 162 -4.17 3.43 0.55
C GLU A 162 -5.17 3.81 -0.55
N ALA A 163 -4.66 4.04 -1.76
CA ALA A 163 -5.49 4.21 -2.94
C ALA A 163 -5.18 3.12 -3.97
N ALA A 164 -6.22 2.50 -4.50
CA ALA A 164 -6.13 1.49 -5.54
C ALA A 164 -6.51 2.09 -6.90
N ALA A 165 -5.58 2.06 -7.85
CA ALA A 165 -5.84 2.46 -9.24
C ALA A 165 -6.59 1.35 -9.99
N VAL A 166 -7.76 1.69 -10.53
CA VAL A 166 -8.55 0.82 -11.39
C VAL A 166 -8.48 1.33 -12.82
N ARG A 167 -7.89 0.55 -13.72
CA ARG A 167 -7.82 0.88 -15.15
C ARG A 167 -8.96 0.20 -15.89
N ASN A 168 -9.84 0.99 -16.49
CA ASN A 168 -10.92 0.45 -17.29
C ASN A 168 -10.38 -0.13 -18.62
N LYS A 169 -10.53 -1.43 -18.85
CA LYS A 169 -10.04 -2.12 -20.06
C LYS A 169 -10.59 -1.57 -21.38
N LYS A 170 -11.81 -1.02 -21.39
CA LYS A 170 -12.48 -0.53 -22.61
C LYS A 170 -12.11 0.92 -22.93
N THR A 171 -12.03 1.77 -21.93
CA THR A 171 -11.78 3.21 -22.11
C THR A 171 -10.32 3.60 -21.89
N HIS A 172 -9.52 2.68 -21.34
CA HIS A 172 -8.15 2.90 -20.88
C HIS A 172 -7.98 4.03 -19.87
N LYS A 173 -9.08 4.46 -19.23
CA LYS A 173 -9.08 5.51 -18.21
C LYS A 173 -8.86 4.92 -16.82
N THR A 174 -8.07 5.64 -16.03
CA THR A 174 -7.82 5.30 -14.63
C THR A 174 -8.85 5.97 -13.72
N VAL A 175 -9.33 5.23 -12.73
CA VAL A 175 -10.10 5.73 -11.59
C VAL A 175 -9.44 5.19 -10.33
N ALA A 176 -9.00 6.06 -9.42
CA ALA A 176 -8.49 5.61 -8.14
C ALA A 176 -9.62 5.50 -7.12
N TYR A 177 -9.56 4.51 -6.25
CA TYR A 177 -10.49 4.32 -5.14
C TYR A 177 -9.73 4.35 -3.83
N ALA A 178 -10.32 4.96 -2.81
CA ALA A 178 -9.79 4.95 -1.45
C ALA A 178 -10.96 4.71 -0.49
N PHE A 179 -10.77 3.75 0.41
CA PHE A 179 -11.76 3.41 1.42
C PHE A 179 -11.30 3.92 2.78
N SER A 180 -12.22 4.56 3.52
CA SER A 180 -12.01 4.93 4.92
C SER A 180 -10.68 5.68 5.15
N GLY A 181 -9.93 5.37 6.20
CA GLY A 181 -8.68 6.03 6.59
C GLY A 181 -8.82 7.04 7.71
N SER A 182 -7.70 7.42 8.31
CA SER A 182 -7.67 8.43 9.38
C SER A 182 -7.71 9.85 8.83
N SER A 183 -8.52 10.71 9.43
CA SER A 183 -8.61 12.14 9.12
C SER A 183 -8.14 13.05 10.26
N SER A 184 -7.39 12.51 11.22
CA SER A 184 -6.79 13.26 12.31
C SER A 184 -5.49 12.63 12.82
N THR A 185 -4.59 13.46 13.33
CA THR A 185 -3.30 13.02 13.91
C THR A 185 -3.22 13.20 15.42
N LEU A 186 -4.33 13.51 16.08
CA LEU A 186 -4.32 13.61 17.55
C LEU A 186 -4.13 12.22 18.15
N PRO A 187 -3.44 12.06 19.30
CA PRO A 187 -3.20 10.76 19.93
C PRO A 187 -4.46 9.91 20.17
N ALA A 188 -5.60 10.55 20.41
CA ALA A 188 -6.89 9.90 20.60
C ALA A 188 -7.82 10.07 19.39
N PHE A 189 -7.28 10.26 18.17
CA PHE A 189 -8.08 10.46 16.95
C PHE A 189 -9.13 9.37 16.79
N ILE A 190 -8.78 8.13 17.13
CA ILE A 190 -9.70 7.01 17.06
C ILE A 190 -10.96 7.31 17.88
N ASN A 191 -10.83 7.80 19.11
CA ASN A 191 -11.99 8.11 19.97
C ASN A 191 -12.80 9.34 19.52
N ARG A 192 -12.40 10.02 18.44
CA ARG A 192 -13.17 11.13 17.87
C ARG A 192 -14.25 10.61 16.92
N PRO A 193 -15.48 11.14 16.97
CA PRO A 193 -16.54 10.78 16.02
C PRO A 193 -16.19 10.99 14.55
N ASP A 194 -15.19 11.82 14.23
CA ASP A 194 -14.75 12.21 12.89
C ASP A 194 -13.28 11.82 12.61
N GLY A 195 -12.69 10.98 13.47
CA GLY A 195 -11.28 10.59 13.34
C GLY A 195 -11.02 9.59 12.22
N LEU A 196 -12.03 8.80 11.84
CA LEU A 196 -12.00 7.88 10.71
C LEU A 196 -13.03 8.30 9.67
N GLN A 197 -12.68 8.15 8.40
CA GLN A 197 -13.62 8.28 7.29
C GLN A 197 -14.49 7.02 7.20
N HIS A 198 -15.75 7.14 6.82
CA HIS A 198 -16.67 6.00 6.74
C HIS A 198 -17.06 5.63 5.30
N ASP A 199 -16.56 6.36 4.31
CA ASP A 199 -16.98 6.25 2.93
C ASP A 199 -15.92 5.64 2.02
N LEU A 200 -16.40 5.12 0.89
CA LEU A 200 -15.58 4.84 -0.29
C LEU A 200 -15.63 6.07 -1.19
N VAL A 201 -14.46 6.58 -1.57
CA VAL A 201 -14.33 7.67 -2.54
C VAL A 201 -13.61 7.19 -3.79
N ARG A 202 -13.89 7.85 -4.91
CA ARG A 202 -13.17 7.69 -6.15
C ARG A 202 -12.63 9.01 -6.67
N TYR A 203 -11.46 8.97 -7.29
CA TYR A 203 -10.87 10.07 -8.01
C TYR A 203 -10.92 9.84 -9.51
N LYS A 204 -11.58 10.76 -10.23
CA LYS A 204 -11.54 10.86 -11.69
C LYS A 204 -11.70 12.32 -12.08
N ASN A 205 -10.58 13.03 -12.21
CA ASN A 205 -10.54 14.50 -12.38
C ASN A 205 -11.27 15.23 -11.25
N GLY A 206 -11.13 14.73 -10.02
CA GLY A 206 -11.84 15.23 -8.85
C GLY A 206 -12.40 14.10 -7.99
N TRP A 207 -12.58 14.41 -6.70
CA TRP A 207 -13.04 13.45 -5.69
C TRP A 207 -14.56 13.35 -5.67
N LYS A 208 -15.07 12.12 -5.63
CA LYS A 208 -16.49 11.84 -5.44
C LYS A 208 -16.68 10.68 -4.48
N GLN A 209 -17.71 10.77 -3.65
CA GLN A 209 -18.17 9.62 -2.89
C GLN A 209 -18.81 8.60 -3.84
N VAL A 210 -18.55 7.32 -3.58
CA VAL A 210 -19.21 6.19 -4.22
C VAL A 210 -20.44 5.85 -3.38
N SER A 211 -21.60 5.74 -4.01
CA SER A 211 -22.84 5.39 -3.31
C SER A 211 -22.89 3.89 -3.14
N THR A 212 -22.41 3.40 -2.00
CA THR A 212 -22.48 1.98 -1.67
C THR A 212 -23.86 1.61 -1.13
N GLY A 213 -24.21 0.32 -1.18
CA GLY A 213 -25.41 -0.20 -0.52
C GLY A 213 -25.38 -0.06 1.01
N SER A 214 -26.40 -0.58 1.69
CA SER A 214 -26.48 -0.57 3.17
C SER A 214 -25.44 -1.46 3.86
N THR A 215 -24.83 -2.36 3.11
CA THR A 215 -23.77 -3.25 3.57
C THR A 215 -22.43 -2.65 3.16
N ALA A 216 -21.57 -2.38 4.14
CA ALA A 216 -20.22 -1.87 3.92
C ALA A 216 -19.33 -2.24 5.12
N PRO A 217 -18.01 -2.35 4.92
CA PRO A 217 -17.09 -2.52 6.03
C PRO A 217 -17.20 -1.34 7.00
N ARG A 218 -16.98 -1.62 8.28
CA ARG A 218 -16.83 -0.57 9.31
C ARG A 218 -15.67 0.36 8.96
N ALA A 219 -15.74 1.62 9.40
CA ALA A 219 -14.63 2.56 9.25
C ALA A 219 -13.38 2.04 9.95
N ARG A 220 -12.24 2.26 9.32
CA ARG A 220 -10.98 1.64 9.70
C ARG A 220 -9.78 2.41 9.16
N ALA A 221 -8.69 2.40 9.91
CA ALA A 221 -7.38 2.86 9.44
C ALA A 221 -6.42 1.69 9.26
N HIS A 222 -5.31 1.94 8.56
CA HIS A 222 -4.20 1.01 8.33
C HIS A 222 -4.62 -0.37 7.79
N HIS A 223 -5.68 -0.41 6.98
CA HIS A 223 -6.07 -1.61 6.24
C HIS A 223 -5.42 -1.56 4.84
N PRO A 224 -4.98 -2.70 4.28
CA PRO A 224 -4.62 -2.78 2.87
C PRO A 224 -5.84 -2.59 1.97
N LEU A 225 -5.64 -1.98 0.80
CA LEU A 225 -6.62 -1.87 -0.28
C LEU A 225 -6.00 -2.26 -1.62
N VAL A 226 -6.39 -3.42 -2.16
CA VAL A 226 -5.82 -3.96 -3.41
C VAL A 226 -6.90 -4.20 -4.46
N TYR A 227 -6.62 -3.85 -5.71
CA TYR A 227 -7.50 -4.14 -6.85
C TYR A 227 -7.12 -5.46 -7.53
N ALA A 228 -8.11 -6.34 -7.71
CA ALA A 228 -8.03 -7.55 -8.52
C ALA A 228 -8.67 -7.29 -9.91
N GLU A 229 -7.86 -7.26 -10.97
CA GLU A 229 -8.31 -6.82 -12.31
C GLU A 229 -9.23 -7.81 -13.03
N GLY A 230 -8.96 -9.10 -12.91
CA GLY A 230 -9.77 -10.22 -13.38
C GLY A 230 -11.11 -10.34 -12.65
N TRP A 231 -11.15 -10.12 -11.33
CA TRP A 231 -12.41 -10.08 -10.57
C TRP A 231 -13.12 -8.73 -10.67
N ASN A 232 -12.42 -7.68 -11.11
CA ASN A 232 -12.87 -6.30 -11.13
C ASN A 232 -13.38 -5.84 -9.74
N ALA A 233 -12.60 -6.15 -8.69
CA ALA A 233 -12.99 -5.91 -7.31
C ALA A 233 -11.85 -5.35 -6.46
N LEU A 234 -12.18 -4.56 -5.45
CA LEU A 234 -11.25 -4.14 -4.40
C LEU A 234 -11.34 -5.09 -3.22
N LEU A 235 -10.21 -5.37 -2.58
CA LEU A 235 -10.10 -6.23 -1.40
C LEU A 235 -9.60 -5.43 -0.22
N VAL A 236 -10.21 -5.68 0.95
CA VAL A 236 -9.84 -5.09 2.23
C VAL A 236 -9.78 -6.19 3.28
N TYR A 237 -8.75 -6.17 4.12
CA TYR A 237 -8.63 -7.05 5.28
C TYR A 237 -8.26 -6.26 6.53
N GLY A 238 -8.93 -6.53 7.64
CA GLY A 238 -8.50 -6.03 8.95
C GLY A 238 -8.41 -4.50 9.03
N GLY A 239 -7.33 -3.99 9.63
CA GLY A 239 -7.21 -2.61 10.09
C GLY A 239 -7.74 -2.44 11.52
N TYR A 240 -7.89 -1.22 12.00
CA TYR A 240 -8.56 -0.96 13.28
C TYR A 240 -9.65 0.10 13.17
N THR A 241 -10.70 -0.04 13.99
CA THR A 241 -11.88 0.85 14.06
C THR A 241 -11.98 1.57 15.40
N ASN A 242 -12.73 2.66 15.44
CA ASN A 242 -13.13 3.36 16.65
C ASN A 242 -14.52 2.98 17.20
N ASP A 243 -15.20 2.04 16.56
CA ASP A 243 -16.52 1.63 17.03
C ASP A 243 -16.44 1.15 18.48
N ALA A 244 -17.41 1.57 19.30
CA ALA A 244 -17.43 1.24 20.71
C ALA A 244 -17.54 -0.28 20.87
N VAL A 245 -16.44 -0.91 21.28
CA VAL A 245 -16.45 -2.31 21.70
C VAL A 245 -17.15 -2.38 23.05
N ASN A 246 -18.23 -3.18 23.13
CA ASN A 246 -19.02 -3.39 24.34
C ASN A 246 -19.61 -2.10 24.95
N GLY A 247 -19.78 -1.03 24.16
CA GLY A 247 -20.35 0.25 24.62
C GLY A 247 -19.46 1.06 25.56
N THR A 248 -18.19 0.69 25.73
CA THR A 248 -17.28 1.32 26.72
C THR A 248 -16.44 2.46 26.16
N GLY A 249 -16.28 2.56 24.83
CA GLY A 249 -15.44 3.56 24.18
C GLY A 249 -13.94 3.46 24.53
N VAL A 250 -13.52 2.34 25.14
CA VAL A 250 -12.12 2.06 25.48
C VAL A 250 -11.49 1.31 24.32
N PHE A 251 -10.30 1.76 23.89
CA PHE A 251 -9.52 1.06 22.88
C PHE A 251 -9.01 -0.28 23.42
N SER A 252 -9.36 -1.37 22.74
CA SER A 252 -9.10 -2.74 23.16
C SER A 252 -8.72 -3.64 21.97
N PRO A 253 -8.28 -4.90 22.19
CA PRO A 253 -7.95 -5.81 21.10
C PRO A 253 -9.05 -5.96 20.04
N GLU A 254 -10.32 -5.86 20.44
CA GLU A 254 -11.49 -5.96 19.57
C GLU A 254 -11.68 -4.77 18.62
N ASN A 255 -10.91 -3.69 18.80
CA ASN A 255 -10.82 -2.61 17.82
C ASN A 255 -9.97 -2.99 16.62
N PHE A 256 -9.05 -3.96 16.75
CA PHE A 256 -8.38 -4.56 15.61
C PHE A 256 -9.35 -5.52 14.91
N LEU A 257 -9.35 -5.45 13.59
CA LEU A 257 -10.27 -6.19 12.75
C LEU A 257 -9.54 -7.36 12.12
N GLY A 258 -10.26 -8.45 11.86
CA GLY A 258 -9.80 -9.58 11.06
C GLY A 258 -10.79 -9.99 9.98
N ASP A 259 -11.69 -9.11 9.60
CA ASP A 259 -12.71 -9.35 8.57
C ASP A 259 -12.15 -9.13 7.16
N LEU A 260 -12.68 -9.88 6.19
CA LEU A 260 -12.34 -9.78 4.77
C LEU A 260 -13.54 -9.26 3.97
N TRP A 261 -13.30 -8.24 3.16
CA TRP A 261 -14.32 -7.58 2.36
C TRP A 261 -13.89 -7.45 0.91
N MET A 262 -14.88 -7.56 0.02
CA MET A 262 -14.72 -7.37 -1.40
C MET A 262 -15.71 -6.32 -1.90
N PHE A 263 -15.24 -5.37 -2.69
CA PHE A 263 -16.08 -4.37 -3.37
C PHE A 263 -16.10 -4.63 -4.86
N ASP A 264 -17.26 -4.99 -5.41
CA ASP A 264 -17.44 -5.10 -6.85
C ASP A 264 -17.53 -3.71 -7.48
N VAL A 265 -16.58 -3.39 -8.35
CA VAL A 265 -16.48 -2.06 -8.99
C VAL A 265 -17.58 -1.83 -10.03
N HIS A 266 -18.17 -2.88 -10.58
CA HIS A 266 -19.27 -2.79 -11.54
C HIS A 266 -20.61 -2.51 -10.87
N THR A 267 -20.95 -3.25 -9.81
CA THR A 267 -22.21 -3.08 -9.08
C THR A 267 -22.14 -1.97 -8.03
N GLU A 268 -20.93 -1.52 -7.68
CA GLU A 268 -20.66 -0.58 -6.60
C GLU A 268 -21.17 -1.08 -5.23
N THR A 269 -21.06 -2.39 -4.97
CA THR A 269 -21.51 -3.03 -3.73
C THR A 269 -20.37 -3.71 -2.98
N TRP A 270 -20.48 -3.72 -1.65
CA TRP A 270 -19.60 -4.48 -0.77
C TRP A 270 -20.24 -5.81 -0.39
N ASP A 271 -19.42 -6.85 -0.36
CA ASP A 271 -19.74 -8.17 0.16
C ASP A 271 -18.67 -8.58 1.18
N GLN A 272 -19.13 -9.06 2.34
CA GLN A 272 -18.23 -9.65 3.33
C GLN A 272 -17.95 -11.10 2.94
N ILE A 273 -16.68 -11.48 2.88
CA ILE A 273 -16.27 -12.87 2.72
C ILE A 273 -16.22 -13.48 4.12
N VAL A 274 -17.20 -14.33 4.43
CA VAL A 274 -17.36 -14.94 5.76
C VAL A 274 -16.55 -16.23 5.85
N PHE A 275 -15.83 -16.42 6.95
CA PHE A 275 -15.03 -17.60 7.26
C PHE A 275 -14.94 -17.80 8.78
N ASP A 276 -14.40 -18.94 9.22
CA ASP A 276 -14.11 -19.17 10.64
C ASP A 276 -12.87 -18.38 11.08
N GLU A 277 -13.07 -17.31 11.86
CA GLU A 277 -11.98 -16.46 12.33
C GLU A 277 -10.97 -17.20 13.21
N ALA A 278 -11.35 -18.32 13.85
CA ALA A 278 -10.45 -19.10 14.70
C ALA A 278 -9.30 -19.74 13.91
N ASP A 279 -9.52 -20.03 12.63
CA ASP A 279 -8.55 -20.63 11.71
C ASP A 279 -7.90 -19.59 10.79
N GLY A 280 -8.21 -18.31 10.98
CA GLY A 280 -7.73 -17.21 10.16
C GLY A 280 -6.40 -16.60 10.62
N PRO A 281 -5.89 -15.60 9.89
CA PRO A 281 -4.73 -14.82 10.30
C PRO A 281 -4.99 -13.98 11.57
N GLY A 282 -6.21 -13.91 12.07
CA GLY A 282 -6.55 -13.13 13.26
C GLY A 282 -6.46 -11.62 13.03
N HIS A 283 -6.74 -10.86 14.09
CA HIS A 283 -6.93 -9.41 14.01
C HIS A 283 -5.59 -8.69 13.85
N ARG A 284 -5.49 -7.82 12.83
CA ARG A 284 -4.25 -7.12 12.47
C ARG A 284 -4.50 -5.88 11.63
N ASP A 285 -3.62 -4.90 11.76
CA ASP A 285 -3.51 -3.76 10.84
C ASP A 285 -2.19 -3.84 10.04
N ASN A 286 -1.98 -2.91 9.12
CA ASN A 286 -0.75 -2.75 8.33
C ASN A 286 -0.32 -3.97 7.47
N ALA A 287 -1.15 -5.02 7.38
CA ALA A 287 -0.93 -6.18 6.53
C ALA A 287 -0.93 -5.78 5.04
N LYS A 288 -0.46 -6.69 4.18
CA LYS A 288 -0.42 -6.50 2.72
C LYS A 288 -1.18 -7.61 2.01
N LEU A 289 -1.98 -7.23 1.01
CA LEU A 289 -2.80 -8.16 0.23
C LEU A 289 -2.26 -8.40 -1.18
N ILE A 290 -2.55 -9.57 -1.74
CA ILE A 290 -2.34 -9.89 -3.15
C ILE A 290 -3.51 -10.75 -3.62
N ALA A 291 -4.09 -10.41 -4.78
CA ALA A 291 -5.10 -11.26 -5.42
C ALA A 291 -4.41 -12.22 -6.40
N ASP A 292 -4.45 -13.51 -6.11
CA ASP A 292 -4.08 -14.60 -7.03
C ASP A 292 -5.35 -15.07 -7.75
N GLU A 293 -5.64 -14.38 -8.84
CA GLU A 293 -6.84 -14.60 -9.67
C GLU A 293 -6.73 -15.83 -10.57
N HIS A 294 -5.57 -16.51 -10.57
CA HIS A 294 -5.42 -17.75 -11.31
C HIS A 294 -5.92 -18.95 -10.51
N ASN A 295 -5.66 -18.95 -9.19
CA ASN A 295 -6.08 -20.01 -8.28
C ASN A 295 -7.27 -19.63 -7.39
N ASP A 296 -7.87 -18.47 -7.64
CA ASP A 296 -8.91 -17.85 -6.81
C ASP A 296 -8.52 -17.77 -5.32
N ARG A 297 -7.36 -17.16 -5.07
CA ARG A 297 -6.78 -17.01 -3.73
C ARG A 297 -6.49 -15.56 -3.39
N ILE A 298 -6.63 -15.23 -2.11
CA ILE A 298 -6.23 -13.93 -1.55
C ILE A 298 -5.10 -14.16 -0.58
N TRP A 299 -3.92 -13.63 -0.88
CA TRP A 299 -2.75 -13.75 -0.05
C TRP A 299 -2.65 -12.57 0.91
N LEU A 300 -2.18 -12.84 2.12
CA LEU A 300 -1.94 -11.86 3.17
C LEU A 300 -0.54 -12.02 3.73
N PHE A 301 0.17 -10.92 3.92
CA PHE A 301 1.48 -10.87 4.55
C PHE A 301 1.53 -9.89 5.71
N GLY A 302 2.08 -10.36 6.85
CA GLY A 302 2.54 -9.52 7.94
C GLY A 302 1.44 -8.67 8.60
N GLY A 303 1.83 -7.47 9.04
CA GLY A 303 0.99 -6.55 9.80
C GLY A 303 1.40 -6.45 11.27
N SER A 304 0.56 -5.85 12.09
CA SER A 304 0.76 -5.71 13.53
C SER A 304 -0.50 -6.07 14.31
N GLN A 305 -0.30 -6.58 15.53
CA GLN A 305 -1.37 -6.90 16.48
C GLN A 305 -1.49 -5.81 17.55
N PHE A 306 -2.61 -5.81 18.25
CA PHE A 306 -2.90 -4.85 19.32
C PHE A 306 -1.83 -4.79 20.42
N ASP A 307 -1.18 -5.93 20.73
CA ASP A 307 -0.13 -6.00 21.75
C ASP A 307 1.24 -5.46 21.29
N GLY A 308 1.31 -4.91 20.07
CA GLY A 308 2.52 -4.39 19.45
C GLY A 308 3.35 -5.46 18.73
N THR A 309 2.90 -6.72 18.70
CA THR A 309 3.59 -7.78 17.95
C THR A 309 3.54 -7.47 16.47
N THR A 310 4.72 -7.29 15.88
CA THR A 310 4.87 -7.14 14.43
C THR A 310 5.03 -8.52 13.79
N LEU A 311 4.33 -8.75 12.68
CA LEU A 311 4.19 -10.05 12.05
C LEU A 311 4.97 -10.14 10.72
N SER A 312 5.33 -11.36 10.33
CA SER A 312 5.96 -11.71 9.04
C SER A 312 5.37 -12.99 8.44
N ASP A 313 4.25 -13.46 8.98
CA ASP A 313 3.57 -14.65 8.50
C ASP A 313 2.91 -14.41 7.14
N VAL A 314 2.79 -15.49 6.37
CA VAL A 314 2.11 -15.51 5.07
C VAL A 314 0.92 -16.42 5.17
N TRP A 315 -0.22 -15.94 4.69
CA TRP A 315 -1.48 -16.68 4.64
C TRP A 315 -2.07 -16.59 3.24
N TYR A 316 -2.88 -17.56 2.86
CA TYR A 316 -3.83 -17.39 1.76
C TYR A 316 -5.22 -17.85 2.15
N PHE A 317 -6.23 -17.16 1.62
CA PHE A 317 -7.62 -17.58 1.64
C PHE A 317 -7.94 -18.22 0.29
N ASP A 318 -8.50 -19.43 0.31
CA ASP A 318 -8.97 -20.10 -0.90
C ASP A 318 -10.48 -19.86 -1.07
N LEU A 319 -10.87 -19.17 -2.14
CA LEU A 319 -12.26 -18.79 -2.40
C LEU A 319 -13.16 -20.00 -2.68
N HIS A 320 -12.59 -21.15 -3.04
CA HIS A 320 -13.37 -22.37 -3.28
C HIS A 320 -13.73 -23.09 -1.99
N THR A 321 -12.79 -23.16 -1.05
CA THR A 321 -13.01 -23.86 0.23
C THR A 321 -13.53 -22.94 1.32
N GLY A 322 -13.33 -21.63 1.18
CA GLY A 322 -13.71 -20.64 2.19
C GLY A 322 -12.81 -20.67 3.43
N THR A 323 -11.56 -21.11 3.29
CA THR A 323 -10.64 -21.33 4.42
C THR A 323 -9.32 -20.61 4.24
N TRP A 324 -8.79 -20.10 5.35
CA TRP A 324 -7.42 -19.62 5.43
C TRP A 324 -6.44 -20.77 5.59
N THR A 325 -5.22 -20.60 5.07
CA THR A 325 -4.10 -21.52 5.27
C THR A 325 -2.83 -20.73 5.48
N ARG A 326 -2.12 -21.01 6.58
CA ARG A 326 -0.81 -20.44 6.85
C ARG A 326 0.25 -21.13 6.01
N VAL A 327 1.14 -20.36 5.39
CA VAL A 327 2.26 -20.86 4.60
C VAL A 327 3.56 -20.65 5.37
N ASP A 328 4.29 -21.74 5.56
CA ASP A 328 5.63 -21.68 6.15
C ASP A 328 6.66 -21.38 5.06
N THR A 329 6.97 -20.10 4.89
CA THR A 329 7.96 -19.64 3.91
C THR A 329 9.40 -19.86 4.37
N ALA A 330 9.65 -20.08 5.67
CA ALA A 330 11.00 -20.34 6.19
C ALA A 330 11.57 -21.67 5.66
N MET A 331 10.69 -22.60 5.26
CA MET A 331 11.07 -23.85 4.59
C MET A 331 11.62 -23.64 3.17
N THR A 332 11.49 -22.45 2.59
CA THR A 332 11.88 -22.15 1.20
C THR A 332 13.07 -21.21 1.07
N GLY A 333 13.60 -20.68 2.17
CA GLY A 333 14.77 -19.79 2.16
C GLY A 333 14.69 -18.66 3.20
N PRO A 334 15.59 -17.66 3.09
CA PRO A 334 15.54 -16.49 3.96
C PRO A 334 14.26 -15.68 3.70
N ALA A 335 13.76 -15.03 4.75
CA ALA A 335 12.54 -14.22 4.73
C ALA A 335 12.82 -12.85 5.37
N PRO A 336 12.04 -11.81 5.02
CA PRO A 336 12.16 -10.50 5.64
C PRO A 336 11.88 -10.60 7.15
N ALA A 337 12.61 -9.79 7.94
CA ALA A 337 12.26 -9.57 9.34
C ALA A 337 10.81 -9.05 9.48
N PRO A 338 10.12 -9.35 10.59
CA PRO A 338 8.82 -8.74 10.91
C PRO A 338 8.89 -7.22 10.82
N ARG A 339 7.92 -6.66 10.10
CA ARG A 339 7.86 -5.22 9.82
C ARG A 339 6.43 -4.78 9.52
N PHE A 340 6.18 -3.50 9.66
CA PHE A 340 4.93 -2.82 9.28
C PHE A 340 5.25 -1.43 8.71
N GLY A 341 4.24 -0.73 8.18
CA GLY A 341 4.45 0.58 7.54
C GLY A 341 5.35 0.54 6.30
N GLN A 342 5.42 -0.61 5.60
CA GLN A 342 6.32 -0.75 4.45
C GLN A 342 5.69 -0.09 3.21
N PHE A 343 6.56 0.45 2.35
CA PHE A 343 6.18 0.74 0.97
C PHE A 343 6.04 -0.58 0.22
N TYR A 344 5.06 -0.68 -0.67
CA TYR A 344 4.83 -1.94 -1.36
C TYR A 344 4.11 -1.78 -2.70
N PHE A 345 4.19 -2.83 -3.51
CA PHE A 345 3.33 -3.02 -4.65
C PHE A 345 3.21 -4.51 -4.97
N SER A 346 2.12 -4.88 -5.63
CA SER A 346 1.98 -6.20 -6.23
C SER A 346 2.03 -6.11 -7.76
N ARG A 347 2.49 -7.19 -8.39
CA ARG A 347 2.41 -7.33 -9.85
C ARG A 347 2.16 -8.77 -10.26
N LYS A 348 1.58 -8.93 -11.45
CA LYS A 348 1.45 -10.21 -12.12
C LYS A 348 2.51 -10.33 -13.22
N THR A 349 3.22 -11.45 -13.24
CA THR A 349 4.13 -11.83 -14.33
C THR A 349 3.53 -13.01 -15.10
N ALA A 350 4.22 -13.48 -16.14
CA ALA A 350 3.79 -14.67 -16.88
C ALA A 350 3.81 -15.95 -16.03
N THR A 351 4.57 -15.97 -14.94
CA THR A 351 4.86 -17.19 -14.16
C THR A 351 4.54 -17.06 -12.68
N ALA A 352 4.16 -15.89 -12.19
CA ALA A 352 3.92 -15.65 -10.76
C ALA A 352 3.06 -14.41 -10.49
N TYR A 353 2.40 -14.41 -9.35
CA TYR A 353 2.05 -13.19 -8.62
C TYR A 353 3.20 -12.82 -7.69
N GLU A 354 3.53 -11.53 -7.61
CA GLU A 354 4.65 -11.04 -6.82
C GLU A 354 4.20 -9.89 -5.91
N LEU A 355 4.66 -9.89 -4.66
CA LEU A 355 4.59 -8.74 -3.74
C LEU A 355 5.99 -8.26 -3.44
N TYR A 356 6.24 -7.00 -3.71
CA TYR A 356 7.46 -6.32 -3.30
C TYR A 356 7.17 -5.47 -2.07
N ILE A 357 8.07 -5.53 -1.10
CA ILE A 357 8.07 -4.66 0.07
C ILE A 357 9.42 -3.96 0.17
N PHE A 358 9.40 -2.70 0.58
CA PHE A 358 10.58 -1.88 0.81
C PHE A 358 10.43 -1.10 2.12
N GLY A 359 11.48 -1.10 2.92
CA GLY A 359 11.54 -0.37 4.17
C GLY A 359 10.53 -0.83 5.22
N GLY A 360 9.97 0.13 5.96
CA GLY A 360 9.11 -0.12 7.13
C GLY A 360 9.89 -0.13 8.44
N ALA A 361 9.16 -0.41 9.53
CA ALA A 361 9.68 -0.43 10.89
C ALA A 361 9.50 -1.81 11.54
N THR A 362 10.42 -2.22 12.42
CA THR A 362 10.32 -3.50 13.14
C THR A 362 9.38 -3.47 14.36
N ALA A 363 9.05 -2.28 14.86
CA ALA A 363 8.18 -2.06 16.02
C ALA A 363 7.71 -0.59 16.05
N GLU A 364 6.59 -0.28 16.68
CA GLU A 364 6.07 1.09 16.77
C GLU A 364 6.90 2.00 17.69
N PHE A 365 7.41 1.44 18.78
CA PHE A 365 8.20 2.16 19.78
C PHE A 365 9.67 1.73 19.67
N ALA A 366 10.57 2.72 19.62
CA ALA A 366 12.00 2.51 19.35
C ALA A 366 12.25 1.64 18.09
N PRO A 367 11.70 2.04 16.93
CA PRO A 367 11.81 1.26 15.70
C PRO A 367 13.26 1.10 15.25
N VAL A 368 13.58 -0.09 14.72
CA VAL A 368 14.62 -0.19 13.71
C VAL A 368 13.95 0.04 12.37
N LEU A 369 14.27 1.16 11.72
CA LEU A 369 13.81 1.43 10.37
C LEU A 369 14.66 0.66 9.36
N LEU A 370 14.00 0.21 8.31
CA LEU A 370 14.57 -0.65 7.29
C LEU A 370 14.61 0.10 5.95
N ASN A 371 15.50 -0.33 5.05
CA ASN A 371 15.55 0.09 3.65
C ASN A 371 16.00 -1.05 2.73
N ASP A 372 15.84 -2.29 3.18
CA ASP A 372 15.98 -3.50 2.36
C ASP A 372 14.72 -3.69 1.50
N MET A 373 14.88 -4.43 0.40
CA MET A 373 13.79 -4.76 -0.52
C MET A 373 13.63 -6.26 -0.63
N TRP A 374 12.40 -6.74 -0.50
CA TRP A 374 12.07 -8.15 -0.58
C TRP A 374 10.94 -8.39 -1.55
N ARG A 375 10.98 -9.54 -2.22
CA ARG A 375 9.92 -10.02 -3.09
C ARG A 375 9.40 -11.38 -2.63
N LEU A 376 8.11 -11.47 -2.34
CA LEU A 376 7.39 -12.73 -2.23
C LEU A 376 6.96 -13.14 -3.64
N THR A 377 7.41 -14.30 -4.08
CA THR A 377 7.00 -14.90 -5.37
C THR A 377 5.99 -16.00 -5.09
N ILE A 378 4.80 -15.90 -5.68
CA ILE A 378 3.73 -16.92 -5.65
C ILE A 378 3.65 -17.52 -7.05
N PRO A 379 4.26 -18.70 -7.28
CA PRO A 379 4.31 -19.32 -8.60
C PRO A 379 2.92 -19.68 -9.14
N LEU A 380 2.69 -19.44 -10.42
CA LEU A 380 1.58 -20.05 -11.15
C LEU A 380 1.96 -21.50 -11.46
N ALA A 381 1.12 -22.47 -11.07
CA ALA A 381 1.41 -23.87 -11.35
C ALA A 381 1.48 -24.10 -12.88
N GLY A 382 2.62 -24.58 -13.39
CA GLY A 382 2.81 -24.97 -14.80
C GLY A 382 3.61 -24.02 -15.71
N GLY A 383 4.47 -23.17 -15.15
CA GLY A 383 5.45 -22.36 -15.90
C GLY A 383 6.75 -23.08 -16.24
#